data_AF-A0A976PU92-F1
#
_entry.id   AF-A0A976PU92-F1
#
_cell.length_a   1.000
_cell.length_b   1.000
_cell.length_c   1.000
_cell.angle_alpha   90.00
_cell.angle_beta   90.00
_cell.angle_gamma   90.00
#
_symmetry.space_group_name_H-M   'P 1'
#
loop_
_entity.id
_entity.type
_entity.pdbx_description
1 polymer ?
#
loop_
_entity_poly.entity_id
_entity_poly.type
_entity_poly.pdbx_seq_one_letter_code
_entity_poly.pdbx_strand_id
1 'polypeptide(L)'
;IHPQSIVHSMVEFRDGCWLAQLSVNDMIFPIQYALSYPERWDNEFARLEPWELGSLEFEEVDPVKFPTVALVRSALDMGDSGPAVLSAANEVAVQAFLAEKIPFSSIVPTVEGVLNAHQPTAVDTLEEALAWDRWGRERAEETLR
;
A
#
# COMPACT_ATOMS: atom_id res chain seq x y z
N ILE A 1 13.43 -0.51 2.00
CA ILE A 1 13.26 -1.40 0.83
C ILE A 1 13.95 -2.71 1.16
N HIS A 2 13.28 -3.83 0.95
CA HIS A 2 13.82 -5.18 1.15
C HIS A 2 13.57 -6.00 -0.12
N PRO A 3 14.55 -6.08 -1.05
CA PRO A 3 14.33 -6.67 -2.37
C PRO A 3 13.90 -8.13 -2.34
N GLN A 4 14.41 -8.90 -1.37
CA GLN A 4 14.17 -10.35 -1.28
C GLN A 4 12.72 -10.69 -0.87
N SER A 5 12.00 -9.75 -0.24
CA SER A 5 10.62 -9.95 0.23
C SER A 5 10.44 -11.19 1.14
N ILE A 6 11.48 -11.58 1.89
CA ILE A 6 11.46 -12.69 2.86
C ILE A 6 11.07 -12.17 4.24
N VAL A 7 11.62 -11.02 4.63
CA VAL A 7 11.17 -10.29 5.83
C VAL A 7 9.93 -9.49 5.42
N HIS A 8 8.76 -9.92 5.88
CA HIS A 8 7.50 -9.30 5.46
C HIS A 8 7.15 -8.03 6.23
N SER A 9 7.62 -7.93 7.49
CA SER A 9 7.57 -6.71 8.31
C SER A 9 8.32 -6.94 9.62
N MET A 10 8.53 -5.85 10.35
CA MET A 10 9.22 -5.86 11.64
C MET A 10 8.59 -4.87 12.61
N VAL A 11 8.83 -5.07 13.90
CA VAL A 11 8.42 -4.18 15.00
C VAL A 11 9.62 -3.91 15.90
N GLU A 12 9.90 -2.63 16.13
CA GLU A 12 10.90 -2.16 17.10
C GLU A 12 10.26 -1.96 18.48
N PHE A 13 10.93 -2.46 19.51
CA PHE A 13 10.55 -2.32 20.91
C PHE A 13 11.33 -1.20 21.59
N ARG A 14 10.84 -0.71 22.74
CA ARG A 14 11.42 0.43 23.47
C ARG A 14 12.85 0.20 23.96
N ASP A 15 13.27 -1.05 24.07
CA ASP A 15 14.62 -1.47 24.44
C ASP A 15 15.58 -1.55 23.23
N GLY A 16 15.08 -1.25 22.02
CA GLY A 16 15.82 -1.33 20.76
C GLY A 16 15.82 -2.73 20.13
N CYS A 17 15.11 -3.71 20.70
CA CYS A 17 14.98 -5.03 20.09
C CYS A 17 14.00 -4.98 18.91
N TRP A 18 14.26 -5.81 17.90
CA TRP A 18 13.39 -5.96 16.74
C TRP A 18 12.83 -7.38 16.69
N LEU A 19 11.52 -7.50 16.43
CA LEU A 19 10.91 -8.75 16.00
C LEU A 19 10.57 -8.65 14.52
N ALA A 20 10.99 -9.65 13.75
CA ALA A 20 10.75 -9.75 12.33
C ALA A 20 9.92 -11.01 12.03
N GLN A 21 8.95 -10.90 11.13
CA GLN A 21 8.25 -12.08 10.60
C GLN A 21 8.84 -12.44 9.23
N LEU A 22 9.27 -13.69 9.11
CA LEU A 22 9.84 -14.26 7.90
C LEU A 22 9.01 -15.44 7.44
N SER A 23 8.82 -15.56 6.12
CA SER A 23 8.29 -16.75 5.48
C SER A 23 8.74 -16.82 4.03
N VAL A 24 8.45 -17.96 3.39
CA VAL A 24 8.44 -18.03 1.93
C VAL A 24 7.43 -16.99 1.41
N ASN A 25 7.70 -16.37 0.27
CA ASN A 25 6.81 -15.37 -0.33
C ASN A 25 5.55 -16.03 -0.90
N ASP A 26 4.61 -16.36 -0.01
CA ASP A 26 3.35 -17.01 -0.30
C ASP A 26 2.25 -16.47 0.63
N MET A 27 1.12 -16.06 0.04
CA MET A 27 -0.02 -15.51 0.78
C MET A 27 -0.72 -16.55 1.67
N ILE A 28 -0.46 -17.84 1.48
CA ILE A 28 -1.10 -18.89 2.28
C ILE A 28 -0.77 -18.77 3.78
N PHE A 29 0.44 -18.28 4.13
CA PHE A 29 0.85 -18.08 5.52
C PHE A 29 0.04 -16.99 6.23
N PRO A 30 -0.03 -15.73 5.73
CA PRO A 30 -0.86 -14.71 6.36
C PRO A 30 -2.34 -15.03 6.31
N ILE A 31 -2.84 -15.69 5.25
CA ILE A 31 -4.25 -16.12 5.16
C ILE A 31 -4.57 -17.14 6.27
N GLN A 32 -3.75 -18.19 6.43
CA GLN A 32 -3.97 -19.19 7.48
C GLN A 32 -3.95 -18.52 8.86
N TYR A 33 -2.95 -17.67 9.12
CA TYR A 33 -2.83 -17.03 10.43
C TYR A 33 -3.99 -16.08 10.73
N ALA A 34 -4.50 -15.33 9.74
CA ALA A 34 -5.67 -14.49 9.93
C ALA A 34 -6.93 -15.31 10.30
N LEU A 35 -7.08 -16.53 9.76
CA LEU A 35 -8.19 -17.43 10.06
C LEU A 35 -8.01 -18.18 11.38
N SER A 36 -6.78 -18.53 11.75
CA SER A 36 -6.48 -19.34 12.92
C SER A 36 -6.12 -18.53 14.16
N TYR A 37 -5.94 -17.21 14.06
CA TYR A 37 -5.49 -16.37 15.18
C TYR A 37 -6.33 -16.60 16.45
N PRO A 38 -5.70 -16.77 17.63
CA PRO A 38 -4.26 -16.69 17.90
C PRO A 38 -3.49 -18.01 17.68
N GLU A 39 -4.17 -19.09 17.33
CA GLU A 39 -3.59 -20.41 17.13
C GLU A 39 -2.74 -20.46 15.85
N ARG A 40 -1.81 -21.41 15.82
CA ARG A 40 -1.06 -21.78 14.61
C ARG A 40 -1.46 -23.19 14.23
N TRP A 41 -2.22 -23.34 13.16
CA TRP A 41 -2.58 -24.65 12.63
C TRP A 41 -1.39 -25.31 11.93
N ASP A 42 -1.28 -26.63 12.11
CA ASP A 42 -0.35 -27.46 11.36
C ASP A 42 -0.69 -27.42 9.86
N ASN A 43 0.35 -27.47 9.03
CA ASN A 43 0.23 -27.51 7.58
C ASN A 43 1.47 -28.16 6.95
N GLU A 44 1.38 -28.47 5.66
CA GLU A 44 2.47 -29.04 4.86
C GLU A 44 3.00 -28.04 3.82
N PHE A 45 2.85 -26.73 4.07
CA PHE A 45 3.33 -25.70 3.15
C PHE A 45 4.86 -25.66 3.07
N ALA A 46 5.38 -25.03 2.02
CA ALA A 46 6.81 -24.80 1.85
C ALA A 46 7.44 -24.22 3.13
N ARG A 47 8.63 -24.66 3.49
CA ARG A 47 9.35 -24.19 4.67
C ARG A 47 10.52 -23.33 4.25
N LEU A 48 10.79 -22.33 5.08
CA LEU A 48 11.98 -21.52 4.96
C LEU A 48 13.10 -22.24 5.69
N GLU A 49 14.15 -22.64 4.97
CA GLU A 49 15.31 -23.26 5.59
C GLU A 49 16.39 -22.21 5.88
N PRO A 50 16.87 -22.06 7.13
CA PRO A 50 17.80 -20.99 7.49
C PRO A 50 19.11 -20.99 6.70
N TRP A 51 19.57 -22.15 6.23
CA TRP A 51 20.79 -22.27 5.41
C TRP A 51 20.58 -21.86 3.95
N GLU A 52 19.33 -21.71 3.49
CA GLU A 52 18.98 -21.29 2.12
C GLU A 52 18.67 -19.80 2.02
N LEU A 53 18.57 -19.10 3.16
CA LEU A 53 18.18 -17.68 3.24
C LEU A 53 19.09 -16.72 2.48
N GLY A 54 20.38 -17.03 2.38
CA GLY A 54 21.37 -16.12 1.82
C GLY A 54 21.44 -14.78 2.57
N SER A 55 21.60 -13.68 1.84
CA SER A 55 21.67 -12.32 2.38
C SER A 55 20.30 -11.65 2.46
N LEU A 56 20.02 -10.99 3.58
CA LEU A 56 18.87 -10.11 3.75
C LEU A 56 19.35 -8.66 3.61
N GLU A 57 18.92 -7.97 2.55
CA GLU A 57 19.35 -6.61 2.25
C GLU A 57 18.26 -5.60 2.62
N PHE A 58 18.69 -4.45 3.12
CA PHE A 58 17.82 -3.35 3.52
C PHE A 58 18.40 -2.03 3.05
N GLU A 59 17.56 -1.26 2.35
CA GLU A 59 17.91 0.06 1.82
C GLU A 59 16.89 1.10 2.27
N GLU A 60 17.30 2.35 2.44
CA GLU A 60 16.37 3.45 2.65
C GLU A 60 15.50 3.68 1.41
N VAL A 61 14.30 4.23 1.60
CA VAL A 61 13.44 4.60 0.47
C VAL A 61 13.95 5.91 -0.13
N ASP A 62 14.33 5.88 -1.40
CA ASP A 62 14.68 7.07 -2.17
C ASP A 62 13.39 7.87 -2.49
N PRO A 63 13.20 9.08 -1.90
CA PRO A 63 11.97 9.84 -2.07
C PRO A 63 11.81 10.42 -3.48
N VAL A 64 12.89 10.55 -4.25
CA VAL A 64 12.83 11.03 -5.64
C VAL A 64 12.36 9.90 -6.55
N LYS A 65 12.81 8.66 -6.30
CA LYS A 65 12.38 7.48 -7.07
C LYS A 65 11.00 6.98 -6.65
N PHE A 66 10.64 7.11 -5.37
CA PHE A 66 9.38 6.61 -4.80
C PHE A 66 8.57 7.74 -4.14
N PRO A 67 8.13 8.75 -4.91
CA PRO A 67 7.37 9.88 -4.38
C PRO A 67 6.01 9.46 -3.77
N THR A 68 5.52 8.27 -4.14
CA THR A 68 4.26 7.69 -3.63
C THR A 68 4.25 7.54 -2.11
N VAL A 69 5.40 7.30 -1.46
CA VAL A 69 5.45 7.15 0.01
C VAL A 69 5.09 8.47 0.71
N ALA A 70 5.62 9.59 0.21
CA ALA A 70 5.27 10.91 0.73
C ALA A 70 3.81 11.25 0.41
N LEU A 71 3.33 10.89 -0.78
CA LEU A 71 1.95 11.13 -1.21
C LEU A 71 0.93 10.40 -0.33
N VAL A 72 1.19 9.12 -0.02
CA VAL A 72 0.33 8.32 0.87
C VAL A 72 0.31 8.91 2.29
N ARG A 73 1.46 9.35 2.81
CA ARG A 73 1.52 10.04 4.12
C ARG A 73 0.69 11.31 4.12
N SER A 74 0.81 12.13 3.08
CA SER A 74 -0.01 13.35 2.91
C SER A 74 -1.51 13.03 2.92
N ALA A 75 -1.93 11.98 2.21
CA ALA A 75 -3.33 11.55 2.22
C ALA A 75 -3.80 11.04 3.60
N LEU A 76 -2.94 10.38 4.37
CA LEU A 76 -3.25 9.99 5.76
C LEU A 76 -3.38 11.21 6.67
N ASP A 77 -2.50 12.21 6.51
CA ASP A 77 -2.51 13.45 7.30
C ASP A 77 -3.74 14.34 7.00
N MET A 78 -4.37 14.17 5.83
CA MET A 78 -5.61 14.87 5.46
C MET A 78 -6.84 14.38 6.25
N GLY A 79 -6.77 13.22 6.91
CA GLY A 79 -7.90 12.63 7.65
C GLY A 79 -8.67 11.58 6.84
N ASP A 80 -9.87 11.22 7.32
CA ASP A 80 -10.55 9.97 6.97
C ASP A 80 -10.84 9.79 5.47
N SER A 81 -11.17 10.88 4.76
CA SER A 81 -11.50 10.84 3.32
C SER A 81 -10.27 10.78 2.40
N GLY A 82 -9.10 11.17 2.88
CA GLY A 82 -7.87 11.27 2.06
C GLY A 82 -7.44 9.92 1.46
N PRO A 83 -7.35 8.83 2.24
CA PRO A 83 -6.98 7.51 1.71
C PRO A 83 -7.98 6.95 0.69
N ALA A 84 -9.28 7.20 0.87
CA ALA A 84 -10.32 6.78 -0.07
C ALA A 84 -10.13 7.47 -1.43
N VAL A 85 -9.91 8.79 -1.41
CA VAL A 85 -9.63 9.59 -2.61
C VAL A 85 -8.34 9.15 -3.29
N LEU A 86 -7.26 8.92 -2.53
CA LEU A 86 -5.99 8.42 -3.07
C LEU A 86 -6.18 7.08 -3.79
N SER A 87 -6.87 6.13 -3.15
CA SER A 87 -7.11 4.81 -3.71
C SER A 87 -7.91 4.89 -5.01
N ALA A 88 -9.00 5.65 -5.00
CA ALA A 88 -9.86 5.88 -6.16
C ALA A 88 -9.09 6.50 -7.35
N ALA A 89 -8.34 7.56 -7.09
CA ALA A 89 -7.54 8.22 -8.12
C ALA A 89 -6.45 7.30 -8.68
N ASN A 90 -5.78 6.53 -7.82
CA ASN A 90 -4.75 5.58 -8.23
C ASN A 90 -5.34 4.47 -9.10
N GLU A 91 -6.50 3.91 -8.76
CA GLU A 91 -7.16 2.90 -9.59
C GLU A 91 -7.48 3.41 -10.99
N VAL A 92 -8.04 4.62 -11.11
CA VAL A 92 -8.36 5.23 -12.41
C VAL A 92 -7.08 5.48 -13.22
N ALA A 93 -6.05 6.05 -12.61
CA ALA A 93 -4.78 6.33 -13.28
C ALA A 93 -4.07 5.05 -13.74
N VAL A 94 -4.01 4.02 -12.87
CA VAL A 94 -3.44 2.72 -13.23
C VAL A 94 -4.25 2.04 -14.33
N GLN A 95 -5.58 2.09 -14.28
CA GLN A 95 -6.42 1.56 -15.35
C GLN A 95 -6.18 2.27 -16.68
N ALA A 96 -6.03 3.59 -16.67
CA ALA A 96 -5.69 4.37 -17.86
C ALA A 96 -4.29 4.02 -18.41
N PHE A 97 -3.30 3.81 -17.53
CA PHE A 97 -1.97 3.34 -17.91
C PHE A 97 -2.02 1.94 -18.55
N LEU A 98 -2.71 1.00 -17.92
CA LEU A 98 -2.88 -0.37 -18.44
C LEU A 98 -3.66 -0.40 -19.77
N ALA A 99 -4.54 0.57 -19.99
CA ALA A 99 -5.23 0.79 -21.26
C ALA A 99 -4.42 1.62 -22.28
N GLU A 100 -3.14 1.87 -22.02
CA GLU A 100 -2.22 2.64 -22.87
C GLU A 100 -2.67 4.08 -23.17
N LYS A 101 -3.53 4.66 -22.33
CA LYS A 101 -4.04 6.03 -22.49
C LYS A 101 -3.10 7.08 -21.93
N ILE A 102 -2.31 6.72 -20.92
CA ILE A 102 -1.30 7.58 -20.29
C ILE A 102 0.02 6.83 -20.09
N PRO A 103 1.16 7.52 -20.04
CA PRO A 103 2.42 6.90 -19.65
C PRO A 103 2.44 6.61 -18.14
N PHE A 104 3.29 5.66 -17.73
CA PHE A 104 3.50 5.32 -16.31
C PHE A 104 3.81 6.54 -15.44
N SER A 105 4.62 7.47 -15.95
CA SER A 105 5.02 8.70 -15.25
C SER A 105 3.86 9.65 -14.94
N SER A 106 2.69 9.46 -15.55
CA SER A 106 1.50 10.28 -15.29
C SER A 106 0.66 9.79 -14.11
N ILE A 107 0.90 8.59 -13.59
CA ILE A 107 0.10 8.05 -12.47
C ILE A 107 0.23 8.94 -11.24
N VAL A 108 1.44 9.17 -10.76
CA VAL A 108 1.70 9.96 -9.54
C VAL A 108 1.17 11.40 -9.66
N PRO A 109 1.47 12.16 -10.74
CA PRO A 109 0.92 13.52 -10.90
C PRO A 109 -0.61 13.57 -10.95
N THR A 110 -1.25 12.54 -11.51
CA THR A 110 -2.73 12.47 -11.54
C THR A 110 -3.28 12.33 -10.12
N VAL A 111 -2.76 11.37 -9.36
CA VAL A 111 -3.19 11.12 -7.97
C VAL A 111 -2.92 12.35 -7.09
N GLU A 112 -1.75 12.97 -7.25
CA GLU A 112 -1.40 14.21 -6.55
C GLU A 112 -2.35 15.37 -6.91
N GLY A 113 -2.67 15.55 -8.19
CA GLY A 113 -3.64 16.56 -8.63
C GLY A 113 -5.03 16.37 -8.03
N VAL A 114 -5.50 15.13 -7.93
CA VAL A 114 -6.80 14.81 -7.31
C VAL A 114 -6.77 15.12 -5.81
N LEU A 115 -5.72 14.71 -5.11
CA LEU A 115 -5.56 14.98 -3.67
C LEU A 115 -5.42 16.47 -3.37
N ASN A 116 -4.72 17.23 -4.20
CA ASN A 116 -4.59 18.69 -4.01
C ASN A 116 -5.93 19.43 -4.16
N ALA A 117 -6.87 18.85 -4.91
CA ALA A 117 -8.20 19.42 -5.09
C ALA A 117 -9.23 18.89 -4.07
N HIS A 118 -8.82 17.95 -3.20
CA HIS A 118 -9.66 17.37 -2.17
C HIS A 118 -9.85 18.34 -1.01
N GLN A 119 -11.07 18.40 -0.48
CA GLN A 119 -11.41 19.14 0.73
C GLN A 119 -11.84 18.12 1.78
N PRO A 120 -10.97 17.80 2.75
CA PRO A 120 -11.24 16.71 3.67
C PRO A 120 -12.47 16.94 4.54
N THR A 121 -13.23 15.87 4.77
CA THR A 121 -14.32 15.83 5.74
C THR A 121 -14.20 14.56 6.58
N ALA A 122 -14.85 14.57 7.74
CA ALA A 122 -15.07 13.33 8.49
C ALA A 122 -15.82 12.32 7.61
N VAL A 123 -15.54 11.03 7.85
CA VAL A 123 -16.23 9.91 7.20
C VAL A 123 -16.70 8.96 8.28
N ASP A 124 -17.99 9.02 8.60
CA ASP A 124 -18.61 8.25 9.67
C ASP A 124 -19.44 7.07 9.13
N THR A 125 -19.71 7.06 7.83
CA THR A 125 -20.55 6.05 7.16
C THR A 125 -19.91 5.47 5.91
N LEU A 126 -20.38 4.27 5.52
CA LEU A 126 -19.97 3.63 4.27
C LEU A 126 -20.38 4.49 3.05
N GLU A 127 -21.56 5.10 3.10
CA GLU A 127 -22.10 5.94 2.04
C GLU A 127 -21.21 7.16 1.77
N GLU A 128 -20.66 7.78 2.82
CA GLU A 128 -19.70 8.87 2.72
C GLU A 128 -18.36 8.41 2.16
N ALA A 129 -17.85 7.26 2.60
CA ALA A 129 -16.62 6.68 2.05
C ALA A 129 -16.77 6.40 0.54
N LEU A 130 -17.90 5.80 0.13
CA LEU A 130 -18.22 5.54 -1.27
C LEU A 130 -18.46 6.83 -2.07
N ALA A 131 -18.95 7.90 -1.43
CA ALA A 131 -19.08 9.20 -2.09
C ALA A 131 -17.71 9.82 -2.39
N TRP A 132 -16.76 9.71 -1.47
CA TRP A 132 -15.38 10.15 -1.68
C TRP A 132 -14.63 9.30 -2.71
N ASP A 133 -14.86 7.99 -2.73
CA ASP A 133 -14.36 7.13 -3.82
C ASP A 133 -14.89 7.61 -5.17
N ARG A 134 -16.22 7.77 -5.33
CA ARG A 134 -16.81 8.25 -6.59
C ARG A 134 -16.25 9.60 -7.02
N TRP A 135 -16.18 10.56 -6.08
CA TRP A 135 -15.62 11.88 -6.35
C TRP A 135 -14.15 11.81 -6.80
N GLY A 136 -13.34 10.96 -6.14
CA GLY A 136 -11.95 10.74 -6.50
C GLY A 136 -11.79 10.17 -7.91
N ARG A 137 -12.65 9.22 -8.30
CA ARG A 137 -12.68 8.67 -9.66
C ARG A 137 -13.05 9.72 -10.71
N GLU A 138 -14.14 10.45 -10.48
CA GLU A 138 -14.61 11.51 -11.38
C GLU A 138 -13.54 12.58 -11.58
N ARG A 139 -12.91 13.04 -10.50
CA ARG A 139 -11.83 14.04 -10.57
C ARG A 139 -10.58 13.50 -11.27
N ALA A 140 -10.24 12.21 -11.07
CA ALA A 140 -9.13 11.60 -11.79
C ALA A 140 -9.41 11.55 -13.30
N GLU A 141 -10.61 11.16 -13.71
CA GLU A 141 -11.00 11.17 -15.12
C GLU A 141 -10.96 12.58 -15.72
N GLU A 142 -11.40 13.61 -14.99
CA GLU A 142 -11.28 15.01 -15.41
C GLU A 142 -9.82 15.45 -15.59
N THR A 143 -8.94 15.01 -14.69
CA THR A 143 -7.51 15.35 -14.71
C THR A 143 -6.76 14.68 -15.88
N LEU A 144 -7.25 13.53 -16.34
CA LEU A 144 -6.67 12.75 -17.44
C LEU A 144 -7.14 13.17 -18.84
N ARG A 145 -8.15 14.03 -18.95
CA ARG A 145 -8.66 14.57 -20.23
C ARG A 145 -7.78 15.70 -20.75
#